data_AF-X1AUV3-F1
#
_entry.id   AF-X1AUV3-F1
#
_cell.length_a   1.000
_cell.length_b   1.000
_cell.length_c   1.000
_cell.angle_alpha   90.00
_cell.angle_beta   90.00
_cell.angle_gamma   90.00
#
_symmetry.space_group_name_H-M   'P 1'
#
loop_
_entity.id
_entity.type
_entity.pdbx_description
1 polymer ?
#
loop_
_entity_poly.entity_id
_entity_poly.type
_entity_poly.pdbx_seq_one_letter_code
_entity_poly.pdbx_strand_id
1 'polypeptide(L)' 'MVMQNKTIAYLRVSTVEQDLEKNKADILTFANDRDFGRVKFVEEKVSGTKN' A
#
# COMPACT_ATOMS: atom_id res chain seq x y z
N MET A 1 25.33 -11.94 -4.00
CA MET A 1 24.50 -10.87 -3.40
C MET A 1 23.09 -11.05 -3.94
N VAL A 2 22.16 -11.62 -3.16
CA VAL A 2 20.77 -11.77 -3.61
C VAL A 2 20.08 -10.44 -3.36
N MET A 3 19.77 -9.71 -4.43
CA MET A 3 18.90 -8.54 -4.36
C MET A 3 17.50 -9.04 -4.02
N GLN A 4 17.19 -9.11 -2.73
CA GLN A 4 15.84 -9.39 -2.27
C GLN A 4 14.91 -8.31 -2.84
N ASN A 5 14.01 -8.71 -3.73
CA ASN A 5 13.02 -7.83 -4.34
C ASN A 5 12.18 -7.23 -3.20
N LYS A 6 12.30 -5.92 -2.98
CA LYS A 6 11.51 -5.22 -1.96
C LYS A 6 10.14 -4.92 -2.56
N THR A 7 9.13 -5.68 -2.18
CA THR A 7 7.75 -5.40 -2.56
C THR A 7 7.24 -4.24 -1.71
N ILE A 8 6.90 -3.12 -2.34
CA ILE A 8 6.39 -1.92 -1.67
C ILE A 8 4.99 -1.64 -2.21
N ALA A 9 4.02 -1.58 -1.31
CA ALA A 9 2.66 -1.15 -1.58
C ALA A 9 2.51 0.32 -1.18
N TYR A 10 2.34 1.18 -2.17
CA TYR A 10 2.15 2.62 -1.95
C TYR A 10 0.68 2.98 -2.07
N LEU A 11 0.11 3.51 -0.99
CA LEU A 11 -1.28 3.99 -0.90
C LEU A 11 -1.25 5.51 -0.79
N ARG A 12 -1.90 6.19 -1.74
CA ARG A 12 -2.11 7.64 -1.70
C ARG A 12 -3.59 7.93 -1.57
N VAL A 13 -3.98 8.64 -0.52
CA VAL A 13 -5.38 9.06 -0.32
C VAL A 13 -5.49 10.58 -0.24
N SER A 14 -6.51 11.09 -0.93
CA SER A 14 -6.84 12.52 -0.96
C SER A 14 -7.87 12.91 0.11
N THR A 15 -8.59 11.92 0.64
CA THR A 15 -9.65 12.06 1.62
C THR A 15 -9.43 11.04 2.74
N VAL A 16 -9.44 11.49 3.99
CA VAL A 16 -9.18 10.65 5.18
C VAL A 16 -10.15 9.49 5.33
N GLU A 17 -11.36 9.65 4.80
CA GLU A 17 -12.48 8.75 5.02
C GLU A 17 -12.48 7.55 4.05
N GLN A 18 -11.49 7.43 3.16
CA GLN A 18 -11.35 6.21 2.38
C GLN A 18 -10.82 5.08 3.28
N ASP A 19 -11.57 3.98 3.38
CA ASP A 19 -11.21 2.74 4.09
C ASP A 19 -9.86 2.16 3.62
N LEU A 20 -8.76 2.69 4.16
CA LEU A 20 -7.40 2.24 3.90
C LEU A 20 -7.16 0.82 4.43
N GLU A 21 -7.89 0.40 5.46
CA GLU A 21 -7.77 -0.93 6.05
C GLU A 21 -8.15 -2.03 5.06
N LYS A 22 -9.23 -1.84 4.30
CA LYS A 22 -9.65 -2.79 3.27
C LYS A 22 -8.60 -2.89 2.16
N ASN A 23 -8.08 -1.75 1.69
CA ASN A 23 -7.04 -1.72 0.67
C ASN A 23 -5.75 -2.42 1.14
N LYS A 24 -5.34 -2.24 2.40
CA LYS A 24 -4.17 -2.94 2.96
C LYS A 24 -4.39 -4.45 3.01
N ALA A 25 -5.56 -4.90 3.46
CA ALA A 25 -5.89 -6.32 3.54
C ALA A 25 -5.93 -6.98 2.16
N ASP A 26 -6.49 -6.29 1.17
CA ASP A 26 -6.57 -6.77 -0.22
C ASP A 26 -5.17 -6.88 -0.84
N ILE A 27 -4.32 -5.88 -0.63
CA ILE A 27 -2.93 -5.89 -1.10
C ILE A 27 -2.09 -6.95 -0.40
N LEU A 28 -2.28 -7.15 0.90
CA LEU A 28 -1.61 -8.23 1.65
C LEU A 28 -2.00 -9.59 1.09
N THR A 29 -3.28 -9.78 0.78
CA THR A 29 -3.82 -11.02 0.21
C THR A 29 -3.27 -11.23 -1.19
N PHE A 30 -3.33 -10.22 -2.05
CA PHE A 30 -2.77 -10.26 -3.40
C PHE A 30 -1.27 -10.56 -3.41
N ALA A 31 -0.52 -9.99 -2.47
CA ALA A 31 0.91 -10.22 -2.39
C ALA A 31 1.28 -11.61 -1.85
N ASN A 32 0.48 -12.16 -0.93
CA ASN A 32 0.63 -13.55 -0.52
C ASN A 32 0.25 -14.51 -1.66
N ASP A 33 -0.84 -14.24 -2.36
CA ASP A 33 -1.31 -15.04 -3.50
C ASP A 33 -0.27 -15.11 -4.62
N ARG A 34 0.45 -14.01 -4.86
CA ARG A 34 1.50 -13.90 -5.88
C ARG A 34 2.90 -14.30 -5.38
N ASP A 35 3.03 -14.78 -4.15
CA ASP A 35 4.30 -15.15 -3.51
C ASP A 35 5.34 -14.00 -3.49
N PHE A 36 4.87 -12.74 -3.43
CA PHE A 36 5.73 -11.55 -3.33
C PHE A 36 6.37 -11.37 -1.95
N GLY A 37 6.03 -12.22 -0.99
CA GLY A 37 6.57 -12.23 0.36
C GLY A 37 6.21 -10.99 1.16
N ARG A 38 7.21 -10.39 1.81
CA ARG A 38 7.00 -9.33 2.81
C ARG A 38 6.80 -7.97 2.14
N VAL A 39 5.54 -7.54 2.05
CA VAL A 39 5.17 -6.21 1.53
C VAL A 39 5.39 -5.12 2.57
N LYS A 40 6.04 -4.03 2.16
CA LYS A 40 6.07 -2.78 2.93
C LYS A 40 4.95 -1.86 2.48
N PHE A 41 4.07 -1.50 3.39
CA PHE A 41 3.04 -0.51 3.15
C PHE A 41 3.59 0.90 3.39
N VAL A 42 3.38 1.80 2.43
CA VAL A 42 3.71 3.21 2.51
C VAL A 42 2.44 3.99 2.23
N GLU A 43 2.03 4.82 3.18
CA GLU A 43 0.78 5.58 3.10
C GLU A 43 1.09 7.07 2.99
N GLU A 44 0.55 7.71 1.96
CA GLU A 44 0.66 9.15 1.73
C GLU A 44 -0.73 9.79 1.77
N LYS A 45 -0.94 10.64 2.77
CA LYS A 45 -2.17 11.41 2.93
C LYS A 45 -1.95 12.80 2.35
N VAL A 46 -2.49 13.06 1.17
CA VAL A 46 -2.50 14.38 0.54
C VAL A 46 -3.82 15.07 0.84
N SER A 47 -3.83 16.04 1.76
CA SER A 47 -5.00 16.88 1.94
C SER A 47 -5.14 17.79 0.72
N GLY A 48 -6.11 17.49 -0.15
CA GLY A 48 -6.41 18.32 -1.30
C GLY A 48 -7.03 19.64 -0.87
N THR A 49 -6.20 20.63 -0.53
CA THR A 49 -6.67 22.01 -0.39
C THR A 49 -7.05 22.49 -1.79
N LYS A 50 -8.36 22.48 -2.09
CA LYS A 50 -8.91 23.26 -3.21
C LYS A 50 -8.62 24.73 -2.91
N ASN A 51 -7.71 25.31 -3.68
CA ASN A 51 -7.52 26.76 -3.76
C ASN A 51 -8.62 27.39 -4.63
#